data_AF-A0A0T9R0V6-F1
#
_entry.id   AF-A0A0T9R0V6-F1
#
_cell.length_a   1.000
_cell.length_b   1.000
_cell.length_c   1.000
_cell.angle_alpha   90.00
_cell.angle_beta   90.00
_cell.angle_gamma   90.00
#
_symmetry.space_group_name_H-M   'P 1'
#
loop_
_entity.id
_entity.type
_entity.pdbx_description
1 polymer ?
#
loop_
_entity_poly.entity_id
_entity_poly.type
_entity_poly.pdbx_seq_one_letter_code
_entity_poly.pdbx_strand_id
1 'polypeptide(L)'
;MSKQETNSLMDTLLNAQKASAVIRALNHSWVELSGCEVELLLDMSSEYADSVTEYLINRSGESIERSPAIGDRYTKNGGGMTALIKDLTGDRIVFSYEPYHGATHNYPLSSFIHEFTLLEANHAN
;
A
#
# COMPACT_ATOMS: atom_id res chain seq x y z
N MET A 1 4.97 5.40 -12.29
CA MET A 1 5.95 4.69 -11.46
C MET A 1 7.31 5.31 -11.65
N SER A 2 8.00 5.61 -10.56
CA SER A 2 9.39 6.06 -10.60
C SER A 2 10.33 4.93 -11.05
N LYS A 3 11.53 5.29 -11.54
CA LYS A 3 12.57 4.32 -11.90
C LYS A 3 12.98 3.45 -10.69
N GLN A 4 12.87 4.01 -9.48
CA GLN A 4 13.16 3.31 -8.23
C GLN A 4 12.07 2.28 -7.89
N GLU A 5 10.80 2.63 -8.06
CA GLU A 5 9.67 1.70 -7.91
C GLU A 5 9.74 0.54 -8.91
N THR A 6 10.11 0.81 -10.17
CA THR A 6 10.25 -0.25 -11.18
C THR A 6 11.37 -1.23 -10.86
N ASN A 7 12.49 -0.73 -10.33
CA ASN A 7 13.62 -1.58 -9.94
C ASN A 7 13.26 -2.44 -8.72
N SER A 8 12.64 -1.84 -7.70
CA SER A 8 12.21 -2.57 -6.50
C SER A 8 11.18 -3.66 -6.83
N LEU A 9 10.21 -3.36 -7.72
CA LEU A 9 9.24 -4.36 -8.19
C LEU A 9 9.92 -5.53 -8.92
N MET A 10 10.92 -5.24 -9.75
CA MET A 10 11.66 -6.27 -10.50
C MET A 10 12.45 -7.18 -9.57
N ASP A 11 13.09 -6.62 -8.54
CA ASP A 11 13.82 -7.38 -7.51
C ASP A 11 12.88 -8.28 -6.70
N THR A 12 11.70 -7.77 -6.32
CA THR A 12 10.66 -8.57 -5.64
C THR A 12 10.16 -9.72 -6.51
N LEU A 13 9.89 -9.46 -7.80
CA LEU A 13 9.47 -10.50 -8.74
C LEU A 13 10.53 -11.60 -8.87
N LEU A 14 11.80 -11.21 -8.95
CA LEU A 14 12.92 -12.14 -8.99
C LEU A 14 13.00 -13.00 -7.72
N ASN A 15 12.85 -12.40 -6.54
CA ASN A 15 12.86 -13.14 -5.27
C ASN A 15 11.69 -14.13 -5.18
N ALA A 16 10.49 -13.74 -5.60
CA ALA A 16 9.33 -14.64 -5.66
C ALA A 16 9.58 -15.83 -6.61
N GLN A 17 10.19 -15.60 -7.77
CA GLN A 17 10.56 -16.65 -8.71
C GLN A 17 11.60 -17.61 -8.11
N LYS A 18 12.61 -17.08 -7.41
CA LYS A 18 13.64 -17.90 -6.73
C LYS A 18 13.04 -18.75 -5.62
N ALA A 19 12.19 -18.19 -4.76
CA ALA A 19 11.46 -18.94 -3.73
C ALA A 19 10.68 -20.10 -4.35
N SER A 20 9.93 -19.83 -5.43
CA SER A 20 9.15 -20.86 -6.13
C SER A 20 10.04 -21.96 -6.72
N ALA A 21 11.19 -21.61 -7.30
CA ALA A 21 12.14 -22.58 -7.84
C ALA A 21 12.71 -23.48 -6.73
N VAL A 22 13.08 -22.91 -5.58
CA VAL A 22 13.60 -23.65 -4.42
C VAL A 22 12.55 -24.61 -3.85
N ILE A 23 11.31 -24.14 -3.66
CA ILE A 23 10.20 -24.98 -3.18
C ILE A 23 9.93 -26.16 -4.13
N ARG A 24 10.00 -25.93 -5.46
CA ARG A 24 9.84 -27.00 -6.44
C ARG A 24 10.99 -28.01 -6.37
N ALA A 25 12.24 -27.53 -6.24
CA ALA A 25 13.41 -28.41 -6.10
C ALA A 25 13.29 -29.28 -4.84
N LEU A 26 12.89 -28.69 -3.71
CA LEU A 26 12.60 -29.42 -2.49
C LEU A 26 11.52 -30.48 -2.70
N ASN A 27 10.36 -30.13 -3.25
CA ASN A 27 9.27 -31.09 -3.48
C ASN A 27 9.68 -32.28 -4.39
N HIS A 28 10.56 -32.07 -5.37
CA HIS A 28 10.98 -33.12 -6.29
C HIS A 28 12.12 -33.99 -5.76
N SER A 29 13.00 -33.43 -4.92
CA SER A 29 14.25 -34.09 -4.53
C SER A 29 14.36 -34.35 -3.02
N TRP A 30 13.32 -34.07 -2.21
CA TRP A 30 13.38 -34.19 -0.74
C TRP A 30 13.85 -35.56 -0.23
N VAL A 31 13.53 -36.64 -0.94
CA VAL A 31 13.91 -38.01 -0.55
C VAL A 31 15.41 -38.29 -0.80
N GLU A 32 16.04 -37.53 -1.70
CA GLU A 32 17.43 -37.72 -2.14
C GLU A 32 18.39 -36.72 -1.49
N LEU A 33 17.86 -35.65 -0.89
CA LEU A 33 18.64 -34.60 -0.24
C LEU A 33 19.03 -35.01 1.18
N SER A 34 20.24 -34.65 1.57
CA SER A 34 20.64 -34.72 2.98
C SER A 34 19.92 -33.64 3.80
N GLY A 35 19.82 -33.87 5.12
CA GLY A 35 19.15 -32.93 6.02
C GLY A 35 19.73 -31.51 5.98
N CYS A 36 21.04 -31.35 5.82
CA CYS A 36 21.67 -30.03 5.74
C CYS A 36 21.39 -29.30 4.42
N GLU A 37 21.26 -30.02 3.30
CA GLU A 37 20.86 -29.43 2.01
C GLU A 37 19.41 -28.98 2.03
N VAL A 38 18.56 -29.76 2.70
CA VAL A 38 17.17 -29.41 2.99
C VAL A 38 17.08 -28.12 3.81
N GLU A 39 17.82 -28.02 4.91
CA GLU A 39 17.82 -26.84 5.78
C GLU A 39 18.27 -25.59 5.01
N LEU A 40 19.36 -25.68 4.25
CA LEU A 40 19.87 -24.56 3.43
C LEU A 40 18.83 -24.05 2.42
N LEU A 41 18.14 -24.96 1.73
CA LEU A 41 17.11 -24.59 0.77
C LEU A 41 15.88 -23.97 1.46
N LEU A 42 15.50 -24.47 2.64
CA LEU A 42 14.44 -23.85 3.43
C LEU A 42 14.80 -22.43 3.87
N ASP A 43 16.02 -22.22 4.36
CA ASP A 43 16.53 -20.90 4.75
C ASP A 43 16.49 -19.92 3.57
N MET A 44 17.02 -20.33 2.41
CA MET A 44 16.95 -19.52 1.19
C MET A 44 15.51 -19.18 0.79
N SER A 45 14.59 -20.15 0.89
CA SER A 45 13.19 -19.92 0.55
C SER A 45 12.51 -18.94 1.50
N SER A 46 12.82 -19.02 2.80
CA SER A 46 12.34 -18.09 3.82
C SER A 46 12.87 -16.69 3.58
N GLU A 47 14.16 -16.51 3.31
CA GLU A 47 14.74 -15.19 3.02
C GLU A 47 14.05 -14.50 1.82
N TYR A 48 13.78 -15.25 0.75
CA TYR A 48 13.06 -14.70 -0.40
C TYR A 48 11.60 -14.39 -0.07
N ALA A 49 10.92 -15.23 0.72
CA ALA A 49 9.54 -15.01 1.13
C ALA A 49 9.41 -13.78 2.06
N ASP A 50 10.35 -13.61 2.98
CA ASP A 50 10.41 -12.47 3.89
C ASP A 50 10.64 -11.17 3.13
N SER A 51 11.55 -11.17 2.14
CA SER A 51 11.78 -10.01 1.26
C SER A 51 10.52 -9.61 0.47
N VAL A 52 9.77 -10.59 -0.05
CA VAL A 52 8.49 -10.33 -0.72
C VAL A 52 7.45 -9.78 0.26
N THR A 53 7.40 -10.34 1.46
CA THR A 53 6.47 -9.92 2.52
C THR A 53 6.76 -8.49 2.96
N GLU A 54 8.02 -8.14 3.17
CA GLU A 54 8.46 -6.76 3.50
C GLU A 54 8.07 -5.78 2.38
N TYR A 55 8.31 -6.12 1.11
CA TYR A 55 7.89 -5.29 -0.01
C TYR A 55 6.38 -5.07 -0.02
N LEU A 56 5.58 -6.12 0.19
CA LEU A 56 4.12 -6.02 0.22
C LEU A 56 3.63 -5.22 1.44
N ILE A 57 4.25 -5.36 2.60
CA ILE A 57 3.95 -4.55 3.80
C ILE A 57 4.22 -3.09 3.50
N ASN A 58 5.42 -2.76 3.01
CA ASN A 58 5.80 -1.39 2.67
C ASN A 58 4.86 -0.80 1.61
N ARG A 59 4.50 -1.59 0.60
CA ARG A 59 3.55 -1.20 -0.44
C ARG A 59 2.09 -1.15 0.03
N SER A 60 1.74 -1.84 1.12
CA SER A 60 0.41 -1.76 1.73
C SER A 60 0.28 -0.60 2.72
N GLY A 61 1.40 -0.18 3.32
CA GLY A 61 1.53 1.05 4.11
C GLY A 61 1.58 2.31 3.23
N GLU A 62 2.09 2.18 2.00
CA GLU A 62 1.70 3.02 0.87
C GLU A 62 0.24 2.73 0.54
N SER A 63 -0.68 3.23 1.37
CA SER A 63 -2.06 3.44 0.98
C SER A 63 -2.05 3.87 -0.48
N ILE A 64 -2.76 3.14 -1.33
CA ILE A 64 -3.16 3.65 -2.65
C ILE A 64 -4.05 4.84 -2.30
N GLU A 65 -3.44 5.96 -1.94
CA GLU A 65 -4.08 7.23 -1.71
C GLU A 65 -4.51 7.65 -3.10
N ARG A 66 -5.64 7.09 -3.52
CA ARG A 66 -6.47 7.72 -4.51
C ARG A 66 -6.55 9.16 -4.06
N SER A 67 -6.07 10.05 -4.92
CA SER A 67 -6.15 11.48 -4.63
C SER A 67 -7.61 11.79 -4.30
N PRO A 68 -7.87 12.48 -3.18
CA PRO A 68 -9.22 12.86 -2.79
C PRO A 68 -10.00 13.39 -3.99
N ALA A 69 -11.21 12.93 -4.18
CA ALA A 69 -12.10 13.34 -5.25
C ALA A 69 -13.26 14.16 -4.68
N ILE A 70 -13.84 15.02 -5.53
CA ILE A 70 -15.03 15.80 -5.14
C ILE A 70 -16.17 14.84 -4.76
N GLY A 71 -16.75 15.08 -3.58
CA GLY A 71 -17.80 14.25 -2.99
C GLY A 71 -17.30 13.15 -2.08
N ASP A 72 -16.00 12.86 -2.03
CA ASP A 72 -15.46 11.90 -1.06
C ASP A 72 -15.68 12.39 0.38
N ARG A 73 -15.90 11.44 1.29
CA ARG A 73 -16.01 11.70 2.72
C ARG A 73 -14.79 11.16 3.45
N TYR A 74 -14.23 11.98 4.32
CA TYR A 74 -13.06 11.68 5.13
C TYR A 74 -13.33 11.97 6.59
N THR A 75 -12.65 11.28 7.50
CA THR A 75 -12.67 11.58 8.94
C THR A 75 -11.32 12.14 9.36
N LYS A 76 -11.31 13.24 10.13
CA LYS A 76 -10.08 13.77 10.71
C LYS A 76 -9.52 12.83 11.77
N ASN A 77 -8.25 12.47 11.64
CA ASN A 77 -7.56 11.58 12.58
C ASN A 77 -7.61 12.17 14.01
N GLY A 78 -8.15 11.41 14.96
CA GLY A 78 -8.30 11.82 16.37
C GLY A 78 -9.43 12.82 16.66
N GLY A 79 -10.16 13.32 15.65
CA GLY A 79 -11.19 14.37 15.82
C GLY A 79 -12.63 13.95 15.56
N GLY A 80 -12.86 12.77 14.98
CA GLY A 80 -14.20 12.19 14.74
C GLY A 80 -15.12 12.95 13.77
N MET A 81 -14.73 14.13 13.29
CA MET A 81 -15.54 14.95 12.38
C MET A 81 -15.34 14.52 10.92
N THR A 82 -16.47 14.34 10.22
CA THR A 82 -16.50 14.00 8.80
C THR A 82 -16.37 15.25 7.93
N ALA A 83 -15.34 15.28 7.09
CA ALA A 83 -15.09 16.24 6.03
C ALA A 83 -15.61 15.71 4.69
N LEU A 84 -16.36 16.54 3.98
CA LEU A 84 -16.85 16.28 2.62
C LEU A 84 -16.06 17.14 1.63
N ILE A 85 -15.40 16.52 0.66
CA ILE A 85 -14.62 17.23 -0.35
C ILE A 85 -15.56 17.97 -1.31
N LYS A 86 -15.30 19.26 -1.50
CA LYS A 86 -16.09 20.16 -2.33
C LYS A 86 -15.37 20.55 -3.61
N ASP A 87 -14.06 20.72 -3.55
CA ASP A 87 -13.26 21.13 -4.70
C ASP A 87 -11.78 20.73 -4.53
N LEU A 88 -11.06 20.71 -5.65
CA LEU A 88 -9.63 20.43 -5.74
C LEU A 88 -9.00 21.47 -6.66
N THR A 89 -8.03 22.21 -6.15
CA THR A 89 -7.35 23.26 -6.92
C THR A 89 -5.85 23.11 -6.77
N GLY A 90 -5.21 22.51 -7.79
CA GLY A 90 -3.77 22.29 -7.79
C GLY A 90 -3.32 21.39 -6.63
N ASP A 91 -2.51 21.93 -5.74
CA ASP A 91 -1.97 21.27 -4.54
C ASP A 91 -2.86 21.48 -3.30
N ARG A 92 -4.08 21.99 -3.47
CA ARG A 92 -4.99 22.30 -2.36
C ARG A 92 -6.34 21.60 -2.50
N ILE A 93 -6.92 21.27 -1.36
CA ILE A 93 -8.24 20.67 -1.24
C ILE A 93 -9.18 21.63 -0.50
N VAL A 94 -10.41 21.72 -1.00
CA VAL A 94 -11.48 22.46 -0.33
C VAL A 94 -12.52 21.47 0.17
N PHE A 95 -12.81 21.53 1.46
CA PHE A 95 -13.81 20.66 2.09
C PHE A 95 -14.68 21.43 3.08
N SER A 96 -15.82 20.84 3.44
CA SER A 96 -16.68 21.31 4.53
C SER A 96 -16.89 20.17 5.52
N TYR A 97 -16.94 20.45 6.81
CA TYR A 97 -17.41 19.46 7.77
C TYR A 97 -18.94 19.26 7.63
N GLU A 98 -19.44 18.03 7.72
CA GLU A 98 -20.87 17.75 7.56
C GLU A 98 -21.77 18.54 8.51
N PRO A 99 -21.42 18.76 9.80
CA PRO A 99 -22.22 19.62 10.67
C PRO A 99 -22.27 21.10 10.24
N TYR A 100 -21.36 21.53 9.35
CA TYR A 100 -21.15 22.93 8.98
C TYR A 100 -21.02 23.10 7.46
N HIS A 101 -22.05 22.70 6.70
CA HIS A 101 -22.04 22.75 5.23
C HIS A 101 -21.77 24.13 4.61
N GLY A 102 -22.03 25.22 5.33
CA GLY A 102 -21.76 26.59 4.88
C GLY A 102 -20.31 27.06 5.08
N ALA A 103 -19.52 26.35 5.89
CA ALA A 103 -18.12 26.68 6.13
C ALA A 103 -17.22 25.83 5.22
N THR A 104 -16.32 26.48 4.50
CA THR A 104 -15.32 25.82 3.68
C THR A 104 -13.92 26.03 4.25
N HIS A 105 -13.11 24.99 4.15
CA HIS A 105 -11.72 24.97 4.58
C HIS A 105 -10.85 24.71 3.38
N ASN A 106 -9.81 25.52 3.22
CA ASN A 106 -8.82 25.36 2.16
C ASN A 106 -7.52 24.83 2.77
N TYR A 107 -7.14 23.60 2.42
CA TYR A 107 -6.08 22.84 3.08
C TYR A 107 -5.04 22.33 2.06
N PRO A 108 -3.75 22.22 2.43
CA PRO A 108 -2.76 21.57 1.57
C PRO A 108 -3.14 20.10 1.34
N LEU A 109 -3.11 19.66 0.09
CA LEU A 109 -3.45 18.28 -0.28
C LEU A 109 -2.50 17.28 0.38
N SER A 110 -1.20 17.61 0.40
CA SER A 110 -0.17 16.77 1.04
C SER A 110 -0.38 16.62 2.54
N SER A 111 -0.88 17.64 3.25
CA SER A 111 -1.22 17.51 4.67
C SER A 111 -2.54 16.75 4.86
N PHE A 112 -3.51 16.98 3.98
CA PHE A 112 -4.83 16.35 4.07
C PHE A 112 -4.75 14.83 4.06
N ILE A 113 -4.04 14.24 3.09
CA ILE A 113 -3.93 12.79 2.92
C ILE A 113 -3.33 12.07 4.14
N HIS A 114 -2.48 12.75 4.92
CA HIS A 114 -1.89 12.20 6.15
C HIS A 114 -2.77 12.41 7.40
N GLU A 115 -3.53 13.50 7.44
CA GLU A 115 -4.34 13.88 8.60
C GLU A 115 -5.78 13.37 8.57
N PHE A 116 -6.23 12.87 7.42
CA PHE A 116 -7.59 12.45 7.18
C PHE A 116 -7.65 11.05 6.57
N THR A 117 -8.52 10.21 7.12
CA THR A 117 -8.75 8.85 6.63
C THR A 117 -10.02 8.80 5.78
N LEU A 118 -9.94 8.21 4.58
CA LEU A 118 -11.11 8.04 3.71
C LEU A 118 -12.16 7.18 4.42
N LEU A 119 -13.38 7.70 4.51
CA LEU A 119 -14.54 7.03 5.09
C LEU A 119 -15.42 6.43 4.00
N GLU A 120 -15.73 7.21 2.97
CA GLU A 120 -16.59 6.78 1.87
C GLU A 120 -16.12 7.46 0.57
N ALA A 121 -15.81 6.64 -0.44
CA ALA A 121 -15.48 7.14 -1.76
C ALA A 121 -16.77 7.46 -2.52
N ASN A 122 -16.84 8.63 -3.14
CA ASN A 122 -17.89 8.93 -4.08
C ASN A 122 -17.63 8.13 -5.36
N HIS A 123 -18.41 7.08 -5.55
CA HIS A 123 -18.53 6.38 -6.82
C HIS A 123 -19.58 7.09 -7.65
N ALA A 124 -19.18 8.17 -8.33
CA ALA A 124 -20.00 8.71 -9.40
C ALA A 124 -20.15 7.61 -10.48
N ASN A 125 -21.38 7.12 -10.67
CA ASN A 125 -21.79 6.44 -11.90
C ASN A 125 -21.76 7.43 -13.07
#